data_AF-A0A6M2D790-F1
#
_entry.id   AF-A0A6M2D790-F1
#
_cell.length_a   1.000
_cell.length_b   1.000
_cell.length_c   1.000
_cell.angle_alpha   90.00
_cell.angle_beta   90.00
_cell.angle_gamma   90.00
#
_symmetry.space_group_name_H-M   'P 1'
#
loop_
_entity.id
_entity.type
_entity.pdbx_description
1 polymer ?
#
loop_
_entity_poly.entity_id
_entity_poly.type
_entity_poly.pdbx_seq_one_letter_code
_entity_poly.pdbx_strand_id
1 'polypeptide(L)'
;MNYQQLGEHHYDYVQVGSWVNGELTMTRDVQWHRAQRAAPPISICSLPCEKGKVKSIHSETMKCCWNCVACKENQYVKDEYTCLDCERGWWPNENLTGCVRIPEEYIHWTDSQSLAAMSIAILGLMATLAAMIIFIRHNDTPVVKSSTRELSYIILIGMFLCHGTTFALLAKPSALTCFITRVLPGLSFAMIYAALVTKTNRIARILAGSKKKIITKKPRFMSATAQVVITWLLISVEGAIIGAMVVLEPPDCMFDYPALDRVKLICNTTTLGIIA
;
A
#
# COMPACT_ATOMS: atom_id res chain seq x y z
N MET A 1 -38.92 -59.16 5.72
CA MET A 1 -38.23 -60.40 5.27
C MET A 1 -37.20 -60.02 4.22
N ASN A 2 -36.08 -60.74 4.10
CA ASN A 2 -35.11 -60.60 3.02
C ASN A 2 -34.82 -61.98 2.41
N TYR A 3 -34.67 -62.07 1.10
CA TYR A 3 -34.34 -63.32 0.41
C TYR A 3 -32.82 -63.54 0.43
N GLN A 4 -32.36 -64.57 1.14
CA GLN A 4 -30.94 -64.77 1.45
C GLN A 4 -30.49 -66.19 1.14
N GLN A 5 -29.20 -66.36 0.88
CA GLN A 5 -28.62 -67.68 0.69
C GLN A 5 -28.31 -68.31 2.06
N LEU A 6 -28.92 -69.45 2.35
CA LEU A 6 -28.73 -70.19 3.60
C LEU A 6 -27.75 -71.37 3.45
N GLY A 7 -27.54 -71.86 2.23
CA GLY A 7 -26.60 -72.94 1.90
C GLY A 7 -26.20 -72.94 0.42
N GLU A 8 -25.34 -73.87 -0.02
CA GLU A 8 -25.02 -74.00 -1.46
C GLU A 8 -26.30 -74.21 -2.27
N HIS A 9 -26.60 -73.25 -3.16
CA HIS A 9 -27.79 -73.23 -4.01
C HIS A 9 -29.15 -73.23 -3.28
N HIS A 10 -29.20 -72.99 -1.96
CA HIS A 10 -30.44 -72.89 -1.19
C HIS A 10 -30.70 -71.46 -0.72
N TYR A 11 -31.88 -70.94 -1.06
CA TYR A 11 -32.31 -69.58 -0.76
C TYR A 11 -33.71 -69.59 -0.14
N ASP A 12 -33.92 -68.76 0.87
CA ASP A 12 -35.23 -68.60 1.52
C ASP A 12 -35.43 -67.19 2.08
N TYR A 13 -36.68 -66.85 2.40
CA TYR A 13 -37.05 -65.61 3.05
C TYR A 13 -36.76 -65.66 4.54
N VAL A 14 -35.85 -64.81 4.98
CA VAL A 14 -35.48 -64.68 6.39
C VAL A 14 -36.06 -63.40 6.97
N GLN A 15 -36.66 -63.47 8.16
CA GLN A 15 -37.10 -62.26 8.87
C GLN A 15 -35.88 -61.47 9.36
N VAL A 16 -35.70 -60.26 8.84
CA VAL A 16 -34.57 -59.37 9.14
C VAL A 16 -34.91 -58.22 10.08
N GLY A 17 -36.20 -57.96 10.31
CA GLY A 17 -36.65 -56.87 11.17
C GLY A 17 -38.17 -56.72 11.22
N SER A 18 -38.62 -55.73 11.96
CA SER A 18 -40.02 -55.31 12.11
C SER A 18 -40.15 -53.81 11.95
N TRP A 19 -41.32 -53.36 11.49
CA TRP A 19 -41.66 -51.96 11.40
C TRP A 19 -42.98 -51.72 12.15
N VAL A 20 -42.95 -50.91 13.20
CA VAL A 20 -44.11 -50.63 14.07
C VAL A 20 -44.13 -49.15 14.39
N ASN A 21 -45.24 -48.46 14.13
CA ASN A 21 -45.46 -47.04 14.45
C ASN A 21 -44.35 -46.07 13.95
N GLY A 22 -43.78 -46.35 12.77
CA GLY A 22 -42.70 -45.53 12.20
C GLY A 22 -41.30 -45.89 12.67
N GLU A 23 -41.17 -46.79 13.66
CA GLU A 23 -39.89 -47.29 14.13
C GLU A 23 -39.49 -48.56 13.38
N LEU A 24 -38.31 -48.51 12.77
CA LEU A 24 -37.72 -49.63 12.04
C LEU A 24 -36.70 -50.33 12.94
N THR A 25 -36.99 -51.56 13.35
CA THR A 25 -36.08 -52.39 14.14
C THR A 25 -35.52 -53.51 13.26
N MET A 26 -34.23 -53.46 12.96
CA MET A 26 -33.53 -54.55 12.28
C MET A 26 -32.98 -55.54 13.30
N THR A 27 -33.41 -56.79 13.22
CA THR A 27 -33.03 -57.89 14.14
C THR A 27 -31.97 -58.81 13.55
N ARG A 28 -31.82 -58.85 12.22
CA ARG A 28 -30.78 -59.63 11.53
C ARG A 28 -30.18 -58.85 10.36
N ASP A 29 -28.92 -59.13 10.07
CA ASP A 29 -28.21 -58.52 8.94
C ASP A 29 -28.82 -58.94 7.60
N VAL A 30 -28.88 -57.98 6.68
CA VAL A 30 -29.23 -58.21 5.28
C VAL A 30 -27.98 -58.70 4.55
N GLN A 31 -28.04 -59.90 3.98
CA GLN A 31 -26.96 -60.38 3.11
C GLN A 31 -26.94 -59.58 1.80
N TRP A 32 -25.85 -58.85 1.59
CA TRP A 32 -25.47 -58.27 0.29
C TRP A 32 -24.48 -59.20 -0.41
N HIS A 33 -24.23 -58.97 -1.71
CA HIS A 33 -23.53 -59.86 -2.65
C HIS A 33 -22.50 -60.84 -2.03
N ARG A 34 -22.73 -62.15 -2.25
CA ARG A 34 -21.83 -63.30 -1.98
C ARG A 34 -21.28 -63.37 -0.55
N ALA A 35 -22.14 -63.72 0.41
CA ALA A 35 -21.83 -64.26 1.76
C ALA A 35 -20.87 -63.47 2.67
N GLN A 36 -20.23 -62.41 2.20
CA GLN A 36 -19.50 -61.47 3.01
C GLN A 36 -20.49 -60.42 3.51
N ARG A 37 -20.35 -60.03 4.78
CA ARG A 37 -21.07 -58.91 5.41
C ARG A 37 -20.62 -57.59 4.77
N ALA A 38 -20.86 -57.44 3.48
CA ALA A 38 -20.60 -56.25 2.71
C ALA A 38 -21.65 -55.21 3.08
N ALA A 39 -21.22 -53.95 3.22
CA ALA A 39 -22.13 -52.83 3.42
C ALA A 39 -23.16 -52.76 2.26
N PRO A 40 -24.39 -52.26 2.51
CA PRO A 40 -25.36 -52.05 1.45
C PRO A 40 -24.78 -51.18 0.32
N PRO A 41 -25.13 -51.46 -0.95
CA PRO A 41 -24.71 -50.60 -2.05
C PRO A 41 -25.29 -49.21 -1.87
N ILE A 42 -24.46 -48.18 -2.04
CA ILE A 42 -24.89 -46.78 -1.93
C ILE A 42 -25.43 -46.34 -3.29
N SER A 43 -26.73 -46.06 -3.37
CA SER A 43 -27.40 -45.57 -4.58
C SER A 43 -27.31 -44.04 -4.68
N ILE A 44 -26.12 -43.51 -4.92
CA ILE A 44 -25.86 -42.07 -5.13
C ILE A 44 -25.43 -41.81 -6.57
N CYS A 45 -25.99 -40.76 -7.18
CA CYS A 45 -25.64 -40.35 -8.55
C CYS A 45 -24.31 -39.60 -8.60
N SER A 46 -24.10 -38.68 -7.66
CA SER A 46 -22.91 -37.86 -7.55
C SER A 46 -22.33 -37.92 -6.14
N LEU A 47 -21.01 -38.00 -6.04
CA LEU A 47 -20.31 -37.93 -4.76
C LEU A 47 -20.37 -36.50 -4.18
N PRO A 48 -20.25 -36.33 -2.86
CA PRO A 48 -20.06 -35.02 -2.23
C PRO A 48 -18.85 -34.31 -2.85
N CYS A 49 -19.01 -33.01 -3.14
CA CYS A 49 -17.93 -32.22 -3.73
C CYS A 49 -16.79 -31.99 -2.74
N GLU A 50 -15.57 -31.97 -3.26
CA GLU A 50 -14.38 -31.59 -2.51
C GLU A 50 -14.40 -30.11 -2.13
N LYS A 51 -13.56 -29.73 -1.16
CA LYS A 51 -13.40 -28.34 -0.73
C LYS A 51 -13.09 -27.42 -1.93
N GLY A 52 -13.69 -26.24 -1.96
CA GLY A 52 -13.50 -25.27 -3.04
C GLY A 52 -14.30 -25.52 -4.31
N LYS A 53 -15.20 -26.52 -4.30
CA LYS A 53 -16.10 -26.82 -5.42
C LYS A 53 -17.56 -26.67 -4.98
N VAL A 54 -18.39 -26.17 -5.88
CA VAL A 54 -19.84 -26.06 -5.70
C VAL A 54 -20.58 -27.05 -6.60
N LYS A 55 -21.77 -27.46 -6.17
CA LYS A 55 -22.69 -28.32 -6.91
C LYS A 55 -23.33 -27.50 -8.03
N SER A 56 -23.17 -27.97 -9.26
CA SER A 56 -23.86 -27.48 -10.44
C SER A 56 -24.86 -28.52 -10.91
N ILE A 57 -26.15 -28.18 -10.89
CA ILE A 57 -27.25 -29.05 -11.35
C ILE A 57 -27.60 -28.60 -12.77
N HIS A 58 -27.37 -29.46 -13.77
CA HIS A 58 -27.62 -29.13 -15.18
C HIS A 58 -29.05 -29.45 -15.63
N SER A 59 -29.71 -30.41 -14.97
CA SER A 59 -31.02 -30.91 -15.37
C SER A 59 -32.05 -30.70 -14.26
N GLU A 60 -33.09 -29.91 -14.53
CA GLU A 60 -34.19 -29.67 -13.57
C GLU A 60 -34.93 -30.98 -13.17
N THR A 61 -34.84 -32.01 -14.02
CA THR A 61 -35.48 -33.30 -13.84
C THR A 61 -34.76 -34.25 -12.87
N MET A 62 -33.46 -34.04 -12.56
CA MET A 62 -32.68 -34.92 -11.68
C MET A 62 -31.91 -34.13 -10.61
N LYS A 63 -32.61 -33.69 -9.56
CA LYS A 63 -32.03 -32.91 -8.45
C LYS A 63 -30.94 -33.62 -7.64
N CYS A 64 -30.86 -34.96 -7.71
CA CYS A 64 -29.87 -35.77 -6.99
C CYS A 64 -28.54 -35.93 -7.74
N CYS A 65 -28.46 -35.51 -9.00
CA CYS A 65 -27.25 -35.60 -9.83
C CYS A 65 -26.67 -34.19 -10.03
N TRP A 66 -25.45 -33.97 -9.55
CA TRP A 66 -24.72 -32.71 -9.71
C TRP A 66 -23.30 -32.94 -10.22
N ASN A 67 -22.74 -31.90 -10.84
CA ASN A 67 -21.32 -31.82 -11.17
C ASN A 67 -20.61 -30.87 -10.20
N CYS A 68 -19.41 -31.22 -9.77
CA CYS A 68 -18.62 -30.37 -8.90
C CYS A 68 -17.78 -29.40 -9.74
N VAL A 69 -18.06 -28.10 -9.64
CA VAL A 69 -17.37 -27.03 -10.36
C VAL A 69 -16.50 -26.26 -9.38
N ALA A 70 -15.22 -26.05 -9.73
CA ALA A 70 -14.30 -25.27 -8.90
C ALA A 70 -14.66 -23.78 -8.92
N CYS A 71 -14.61 -23.13 -7.75
CA CYS A 71 -14.67 -21.68 -7.66
C CYS A 71 -13.40 -21.05 -8.24
N LYS A 72 -13.48 -19.76 -8.62
CA LYS A 72 -12.30 -18.99 -9.02
C LYS A 72 -11.38 -18.72 -7.83
N GLU A 73 -10.13 -18.36 -8.11
CA GLU A 73 -9.12 -18.09 -7.08
C GLU A 73 -9.48 -16.94 -6.13
N ASN A 74 -10.26 -15.96 -6.59
CA ASN A 74 -10.71 -14.80 -5.81
C ASN A 74 -12.06 -15.02 -5.10
N GLN A 75 -12.59 -16.25 -5.15
CA GLN A 75 -13.91 -16.61 -4.66
C GLN A 75 -13.85 -17.56 -3.48
N TYR A 76 -14.88 -17.52 -2.64
CA TYR A 76 -15.11 -18.47 -1.57
C TYR A 76 -16.48 -19.15 -1.73
N VAL A 77 -16.62 -20.35 -1.20
CA VAL A 77 -17.86 -21.12 -1.13
C VAL A 77 -18.72 -20.55 -0.01
N LYS A 78 -19.83 -19.89 -0.37
CA LYS A 78 -20.81 -19.42 0.60
C LYS A 78 -21.76 -20.55 0.99
N ASP A 79 -22.29 -21.20 -0.03
CA ASP A 79 -23.27 -22.27 0.06
C ASP A 79 -22.84 -23.41 -0.89
N GLU A 80 -23.42 -24.60 -0.74
CA GLU A 80 -23.08 -25.76 -1.59
C GLU A 80 -23.30 -25.54 -3.09
N TYR A 81 -24.01 -24.48 -3.48
CA TYR A 81 -24.37 -24.16 -4.87
C TYR A 81 -23.76 -22.85 -5.38
N THR A 82 -23.09 -22.05 -4.54
CA THR A 82 -22.72 -20.68 -4.92
C THR A 82 -21.36 -20.27 -4.40
N CYS A 83 -20.51 -19.83 -5.34
CA CYS A 83 -19.27 -19.12 -5.06
C CYS A 83 -19.55 -17.62 -5.04
N LEU A 84 -18.98 -16.90 -4.06
CA LEU A 84 -19.01 -15.44 -4.01
C LEU A 84 -17.59 -14.88 -4.14
N ASP A 85 -17.47 -13.74 -4.82
CA ASP A 85 -16.23 -12.97 -4.89
C ASP A 85 -15.91 -12.32 -3.54
N CYS A 86 -14.64 -12.33 -3.15
CA CYS A 86 -14.16 -11.52 -2.04
C CYS A 86 -14.16 -10.02 -2.41
N GLU A 87 -14.38 -9.17 -1.41
CA GLU A 87 -14.28 -7.71 -1.58
C GLU A 87 -12.83 -7.29 -1.89
N ARG A 88 -12.66 -6.10 -2.47
CA ARG A 88 -11.31 -5.57 -2.77
C ARG A 88 -10.49 -5.45 -1.48
N GLY A 89 -9.27 -5.99 -1.51
CA GLY A 89 -8.39 -6.04 -0.34
C GLY A 89 -8.61 -7.26 0.56
N TRP A 90 -9.46 -8.18 0.14
CA TRP A 90 -9.70 -9.45 0.81
C TRP A 90 -9.39 -10.61 -0.14
N TRP A 91 -8.83 -11.67 0.40
CA TRP A 91 -8.46 -12.88 -0.31
C TRP A 91 -9.13 -14.10 0.34
N PRO A 92 -9.58 -15.12 -0.42
CA PRO A 92 -10.16 -16.30 0.21
C PRO A 92 -9.15 -17.03 1.11
N ASN A 93 -9.66 -17.56 2.23
CA ASN A 93 -8.88 -18.40 3.13
C ASN A 93 -8.53 -19.76 2.47
N GLU A 94 -7.56 -20.49 3.01
CA GLU A 94 -7.15 -21.82 2.51
C GLU A 94 -8.31 -22.83 2.43
N ASN A 95 -9.31 -22.69 3.32
CA ASN A 95 -10.50 -23.54 3.32
C ASN A 95 -11.60 -23.07 2.34
N LEU A 96 -11.42 -21.93 1.67
CA LEU A 96 -12.39 -21.32 0.74
C LEU A 96 -13.78 -21.13 1.37
N THR A 97 -13.87 -20.92 2.68
CA THR A 97 -15.14 -20.70 3.40
C THR A 97 -15.43 -19.23 3.71
N GLY A 98 -14.46 -18.35 3.46
CA GLY A 98 -14.58 -16.92 3.72
C GLY A 98 -13.34 -16.19 3.25
N CYS A 99 -13.31 -14.88 3.47
CA CYS A 99 -12.22 -14.01 3.04
C CYS A 99 -11.41 -13.49 4.24
N VAL A 100 -10.11 -13.39 4.06
CA VAL A 100 -9.13 -12.80 4.98
C VAL A 100 -8.54 -11.54 4.37
N ARG A 101 -8.18 -10.56 5.22
CA ARG A 101 -7.63 -9.30 4.74
C ARG A 101 -6.21 -9.51 4.21
N ILE A 102 -5.93 -8.98 3.01
CA ILE A 102 -4.60 -8.99 2.43
C ILE A 102 -3.72 -8.03 3.23
N PRO A 103 -2.50 -8.43 3.64
CA PRO A 103 -1.58 -7.54 4.34
C PRO A 103 -1.19 -6.38 3.44
N GLU A 104 -1.18 -5.15 3.98
CA GLU A 104 -0.80 -3.99 3.19
C GLU A 104 0.71 -3.96 2.91
N GLU A 105 1.05 -3.78 1.64
CA GLU A 105 2.41 -3.49 1.18
C GLU A 105 2.70 -2.00 1.39
N TYR A 106 3.80 -1.71 2.08
CA TYR A 106 4.38 -0.38 2.19
C TYR A 106 5.90 -0.49 2.21
N ILE A 107 6.58 0.65 2.08
CA ILE A 107 8.05 0.68 2.10
C ILE A 107 8.53 0.35 3.52
N HIS A 108 9.32 -0.71 3.67
CA HIS A 108 9.92 -1.05 4.95
C HIS A 108 11.31 -0.42 5.07
N TRP A 109 11.66 -0.03 6.29
CA TRP A 109 12.98 0.55 6.58
C TRP A 109 14.11 -0.47 6.42
N THR A 110 13.77 -1.75 6.51
CA THR A 110 14.68 -2.88 6.33
C THR A 110 14.94 -3.21 4.87
N ASP A 111 14.20 -2.62 3.92
CA ASP A 111 14.43 -2.83 2.50
C ASP A 111 15.79 -2.25 2.10
N SER A 112 16.52 -2.96 1.22
CA SER A 112 17.87 -2.56 0.81
C SER A 112 17.93 -1.16 0.19
N GLN A 113 16.90 -0.79 -0.56
CA GLN A 113 16.75 0.53 -1.17
C GLN A 113 16.51 1.62 -0.12
N SER A 114 15.66 1.34 0.88
CA SER A 114 15.40 2.24 2.01
C SER A 114 16.66 2.47 2.84
N LEU A 115 17.40 1.41 3.16
CA LEU A 115 18.67 1.49 3.88
C LEU A 115 19.70 2.35 3.13
N ALA A 116 19.81 2.16 1.81
CA ALA A 116 20.69 2.97 0.98
C ALA A 116 20.29 4.46 1.03
N ALA A 117 19.01 4.78 0.81
CA ALA A 117 18.51 6.15 0.86
C ALA A 117 18.69 6.80 2.24
N MET A 118 18.40 6.07 3.32
CA MET A 118 18.60 6.53 4.70
C MET A 118 20.08 6.83 4.98
N SER A 119 21.00 5.95 4.55
CA SER A 119 22.43 6.18 4.78
C SER A 119 22.92 7.47 4.12
N ILE A 120 22.49 7.74 2.89
CA ILE A 120 22.81 8.97 2.16
C ILE A 120 22.19 10.18 2.87
N ALA A 121 20.93 10.09 3.30
CA ALA A 121 20.26 11.16 4.03
C ALA A 121 20.94 11.48 5.36
N ILE A 122 21.37 10.46 6.12
CA ILE A 122 22.11 10.64 7.39
C ILE A 122 23.45 11.34 7.12
N LEU A 123 24.21 10.88 6.12
CA LEU A 123 25.48 11.53 5.75
C LEU A 123 25.26 12.99 5.34
N GLY A 124 24.20 13.26 4.57
CA GLY A 124 23.80 14.61 4.19
C GLY A 124 23.42 15.49 5.39
N LEU A 125 22.64 14.96 6.35
CA LEU A 125 22.29 15.64 7.60
C LEU A 125 23.53 15.95 8.44
N MET A 126 24.45 15.00 8.58
CA MET A 126 25.69 15.20 9.32
C MET A 126 26.57 16.28 8.67
N ALA A 127 26.71 16.25 7.33
CA ALA A 127 27.47 17.25 6.59
C ALA A 127 26.85 18.65 6.68
N THR A 128 25.52 18.75 6.52
CA THR A 128 24.79 20.03 6.63
C THR A 128 24.83 20.60 8.04
N LEU A 129 24.70 19.75 9.07
CA LEU A 129 24.84 20.16 10.46
C LEU A 129 26.27 20.63 10.78
N ALA A 130 27.29 19.90 10.33
CA ALA A 130 28.69 20.30 10.49
C ALA A 130 28.95 21.67 9.81
N ALA A 131 28.47 21.85 8.58
CA ALA A 131 28.57 23.12 7.88
C ALA A 131 27.84 24.23 8.64
N MET A 132 26.61 23.98 9.13
CA MET A 132 25.85 24.95 9.92
C MET A 132 26.60 25.37 11.19
N ILE A 133 27.17 24.42 11.93
CA ILE A 133 27.99 24.70 13.12
C ILE A 133 29.20 25.56 12.77
N ILE A 134 29.92 25.23 11.70
CA ILE A 134 31.08 26.02 11.24
C ILE A 134 30.66 27.45 10.89
N PHE A 135 29.58 27.62 10.13
CA PHE A 135 29.05 28.94 9.76
C PHE A 135 28.63 29.78 10.98
N ILE A 136 28.02 29.15 11.99
CA ILE A 136 27.64 29.82 13.24
C ILE A 136 28.88 30.19 14.07
N ARG A 137 29.88 29.31 14.17
CA ARG A 137 31.09 29.56 14.95
C ARG A 137 32.03 30.58 14.32
N HIS A 138 32.12 30.59 12.99
CA HIS A 138 32.98 31.50 12.23
C HIS A 138 32.19 32.64 11.59
N ASN A 139 31.11 33.05 12.25
CA ASN A 139 30.18 34.02 11.70
C ASN A 139 30.84 35.36 11.36
N ASP A 140 31.81 35.75 12.18
CA ASP A 140 32.51 37.04 12.05
C ASP A 140 33.69 37.01 11.07
N THR A 141 33.97 35.86 10.46
CA THR A 141 34.99 35.80 9.42
C THR A 141 34.61 36.66 8.21
N PRO A 142 35.57 37.36 7.58
CA PRO A 142 35.30 38.25 6.46
C PRO A 142 34.67 37.53 5.26
N VAL A 143 34.91 36.21 5.12
CA VAL A 143 34.29 35.36 4.11
C VAL A 143 32.78 35.20 4.36
N VAL A 144 32.37 34.86 5.58
CA VAL A 144 30.96 34.68 5.94
C VAL A 144 30.22 36.01 6.01
N LYS A 145 30.90 37.11 6.34
CA LYS A 145 30.32 38.45 6.39
C LYS A 145 30.13 39.10 5.01
N SER A 146 30.99 38.76 4.05
CA SER A 146 30.92 39.29 2.67
C SER A 146 29.93 38.53 1.79
N SER A 147 29.80 37.22 2.02
CA SER A 147 28.62 36.44 1.62
C SER A 147 27.44 36.89 2.47
N THR A 148 26.25 37.11 1.92
CA THR A 148 25.09 37.50 2.74
C THR A 148 24.73 36.35 3.68
N ARG A 149 25.12 36.47 4.96
CA ARG A 149 25.00 35.47 6.02
C ARG A 149 23.62 34.81 6.07
N GLU A 150 22.57 35.63 6.05
CA GLU A 150 21.18 35.20 6.07
C GLU A 150 20.82 34.23 4.93
N LEU A 151 21.29 34.49 3.70
CA LEU A 151 21.01 33.61 2.56
C LEU A 151 21.70 32.26 2.70
N SER A 152 22.93 32.23 3.25
CA SER A 152 23.62 30.97 3.51
C SER A 152 22.89 30.14 4.57
N TYR A 153 22.31 30.77 5.60
CA TYR A 153 21.49 30.05 6.58
C TYR A 153 20.20 29.51 5.97
N ILE A 154 19.51 30.28 5.11
CA ILE A 154 18.32 29.79 4.39
C ILE A 154 18.66 28.54 3.56
N ILE A 155 19.80 28.53 2.85
CA ILE A 155 20.26 27.36 2.09
C ILE A 155 20.54 26.16 3.01
N LEU A 156 21.23 26.37 4.14
CA LEU A 156 21.54 25.30 5.09
C LEU A 156 20.28 24.70 5.73
N ILE A 157 19.31 25.54 6.09
CA ILE A 157 18.01 25.08 6.61
C ILE A 157 17.25 24.30 5.53
N GLY A 158 17.22 24.80 4.29
CA GLY A 158 16.62 24.09 3.16
C GLY A 158 17.25 22.71 2.96
N MET A 159 18.58 22.61 2.93
CA MET A 159 19.26 21.30 2.80
C MET A 159 18.97 20.36 3.97
N PHE A 160 18.91 20.88 5.20
CA PHE A 160 18.54 20.09 6.38
C PHE A 160 17.11 19.52 6.24
N LEU A 161 16.14 20.36 5.86
CA LEU A 161 14.77 19.93 5.60
C LEU A 161 14.72 18.90 4.46
N CYS A 162 15.46 19.13 3.37
CA CYS A 162 15.54 18.23 2.21
C CYS A 162 15.99 16.82 2.60
N HIS A 163 17.04 16.70 3.42
CA HIS A 163 17.50 15.39 3.88
C HIS A 163 16.54 14.78 4.91
N GLY A 164 15.89 15.61 5.72
CA GLY A 164 14.83 15.19 6.64
C GLY A 164 13.61 14.59 5.94
N THR A 165 13.22 15.11 4.77
CA THR A 165 12.05 14.61 4.03
C THR A 165 12.20 13.16 3.60
N THR A 166 13.43 12.67 3.39
CA THR A 166 13.71 11.28 3.03
C THR A 166 13.15 10.31 4.08
N PHE A 167 13.24 10.64 5.37
CA PHE A 167 12.68 9.80 6.44
C PHE A 167 11.16 9.79 6.42
N ALA A 168 10.52 10.92 6.13
CA ALA A 168 9.06 11.00 6.01
C ALA A 168 8.55 10.21 4.79
N LEU A 169 9.30 10.20 3.68
CA LEU A 169 8.99 9.42 2.48
C LEU A 169 9.09 7.90 2.70
N LEU A 170 10.04 7.46 3.54
CA LEU A 170 10.23 6.05 3.86
C LEU A 170 9.38 5.57 5.04
N ALA A 171 8.76 6.48 5.80
CA ALA A 171 7.87 6.13 6.89
C ALA A 171 6.57 5.51 6.37
N LYS A 172 5.93 4.67 7.19
CA LYS A 172 4.60 4.13 6.88
C LYS A 172 3.64 5.31 6.57
N PRO A 173 2.93 5.29 5.43
CA PRO A 173 2.01 6.37 5.09
C PRO A 173 0.92 6.53 6.17
N SER A 174 0.73 7.78 6.57
CA SER A 174 -0.21 8.26 7.58
C SER A 174 -0.56 9.69 7.20
N ALA A 175 -1.65 10.25 7.73
CA ALA A 175 -2.04 11.63 7.43
C ALA A 175 -0.88 12.63 7.67
N LEU A 176 -0.11 12.44 8.76
CA LEU A 176 1.04 13.29 9.07
C LEU A 176 2.21 13.08 8.09
N THR A 177 2.60 11.84 7.81
CA THR A 177 3.72 11.57 6.91
C THR A 177 3.37 12.04 5.49
N CYS A 178 2.15 11.81 5.02
CA CYS A 178 1.66 12.32 3.74
C CYS A 178 1.63 13.85 3.66
N PHE A 179 1.26 14.53 4.75
CA PHE A 179 1.35 15.99 4.80
C PHE A 179 2.81 16.47 4.66
N ILE A 180 3.73 15.87 5.42
CA ILE A 180 5.15 16.24 5.41
C ILE A 180 5.76 15.96 4.03
N THR A 181 5.50 14.80 3.43
CA THR A 181 6.05 14.44 2.12
C THR A 181 5.50 15.30 0.99
N ARG A 182 4.31 15.89 1.15
CA ARG A 182 3.72 16.80 0.17
C ARG A 182 4.22 18.24 0.30
N VAL A 183 4.40 18.74 1.53
CA VAL A 183 4.74 20.15 1.76
C VAL A 183 6.25 20.39 1.79
N LEU A 184 6.98 19.54 2.50
CA LEU A 184 8.34 19.82 2.91
C LEU A 184 9.36 19.76 1.75
N PRO A 185 9.26 18.84 0.77
CA PRO A 185 10.16 18.82 -0.38
C PRO A 185 10.08 20.09 -1.23
N GLY A 186 8.88 20.50 -1.62
CA GLY A 186 8.66 21.72 -2.42
C GLY A 186 9.18 22.97 -1.70
N LEU A 187 8.82 23.14 -0.43
CA LEU A 187 9.29 24.26 0.38
C LEU A 187 10.82 24.26 0.54
N SER A 188 11.41 23.10 0.78
CA SER A 188 12.87 22.93 0.90
C SER A 188 13.60 23.35 -0.38
N PHE A 189 13.16 22.86 -1.55
CA PHE A 189 13.74 23.25 -2.84
C PHE A 189 13.56 24.75 -3.10
N ALA A 190 12.39 25.31 -2.81
CA ALA A 190 12.15 26.76 -2.91
C ALA A 190 13.15 27.56 -2.05
N MET A 191 13.39 27.17 -0.80
CA MET A 191 14.37 27.84 0.05
C MET A 191 15.78 27.84 -0.55
N ILE A 192 16.24 26.67 -1.03
CA ILE A 192 17.57 26.51 -1.62
C ILE A 192 17.69 27.35 -2.91
N TYR A 193 16.76 27.17 -3.85
CA TYR A 193 16.83 27.82 -5.16
C TYR A 193 16.58 29.33 -5.08
N ALA A 194 15.64 29.79 -4.25
CA ALA A 194 15.37 31.22 -4.06
C ALA A 194 16.59 31.96 -3.45
N ALA A 195 17.27 31.35 -2.47
CA ALA A 195 18.46 31.92 -1.89
C ALA A 195 19.65 31.89 -2.87
N LEU A 196 19.82 30.80 -3.62
CA LEU A 196 20.85 30.67 -4.66
C LEU A 196 20.67 31.71 -5.76
N VAL A 197 19.47 31.85 -6.33
CA VAL A 197 19.21 32.85 -7.39
C VAL A 197 19.42 34.27 -6.89
N THR A 198 19.05 34.56 -5.64
CA THR A 198 19.29 35.88 -5.03
C THR A 198 20.79 36.16 -4.90
N LYS A 199 21.56 35.15 -4.46
CA LYS A 199 23.01 35.23 -4.29
C LYS A 199 23.75 35.37 -5.63
N THR A 200 23.38 34.58 -6.64
CA THR A 200 24.00 34.63 -7.98
C THR A 200 23.61 35.90 -8.73
N ASN A 201 22.35 36.36 -8.65
CA ASN A 201 21.92 37.62 -9.26
C ASN A 201 22.63 38.84 -8.63
N ARG A 202 22.90 38.82 -7.33
CA ARG A 202 23.73 39.85 -6.68
C ARG A 202 25.13 39.88 -7.30
N ILE A 203 25.79 38.72 -7.43
CA ILE A 203 27.14 38.62 -8.03
C ILE A 203 27.13 39.11 -9.49
N ALA A 204 26.14 38.70 -10.28
CA ALA A 204 25.98 39.12 -11.67
C ALA A 204 25.85 40.64 -11.80
N ARG A 205 25.06 41.29 -10.93
CA ARG A 205 24.91 42.75 -10.90
C ARG A 205 26.19 43.47 -10.47
N ILE A 206 26.97 42.91 -9.54
CA ILE A 206 28.28 43.45 -9.14
C ILE A 206 29.26 43.39 -10.33
N LEU A 207 29.33 42.24 -11.01
CA LEU A 207 30.21 42.05 -12.18
C LEU A 207 29.80 42.96 -13.35
N ALA A 208 28.50 43.08 -13.63
CA ALA A 208 27.99 43.98 -14.67
C ALA A 208 28.22 45.46 -14.33
N GLY A 209 28.15 45.83 -13.05
CA GLY A 209 28.47 47.17 -12.56
C GLY A 209 29.96 47.50 -12.68
N SER A 210 30.84 46.54 -12.37
CA SER A 210 32.29 46.68 -12.48
C SER A 210 32.78 46.92 -13.93
N LYS A 211 32.08 46.36 -14.92
CA LYS A 211 32.38 46.59 -16.36
C LYS A 211 32.01 47.99 -16.86
N LYS A 212 31.20 48.78 -16.14
CA LYS A 212 30.83 50.14 -16.54
C LYS A 212 31.81 51.15 -15.92
N LYS A 213 32.60 51.83 -16.76
CA LYS A 213 33.64 52.82 -16.37
C LYS A 213 33.13 53.98 -15.51
N ILE A 214 31.82 54.26 -15.51
CA ILE A 214 31.17 55.32 -14.73
C ILE A 214 29.85 54.75 -14.18
N ILE A 215 29.77 54.49 -12.87
CA ILE A 215 28.55 54.07 -12.18
C ILE A 215 27.73 55.33 -11.86
N THR A 216 26.83 55.73 -12.76
CA THR A 216 25.97 56.94 -12.58
C THR A 216 24.69 56.69 -11.77
N LYS A 217 24.37 55.43 -11.42
CA LYS A 217 23.20 55.07 -10.59
C LYS A 217 23.61 54.13 -9.45
N LYS A 218 23.24 54.51 -8.21
CA LYS A 218 23.38 53.65 -7.02
C LYS A 218 22.63 52.32 -7.28
N PRO A 219 23.29 51.15 -7.17
CA PRO A 219 22.63 49.89 -7.47
C PRO A 219 21.51 49.65 -6.44
N ARG A 220 20.25 49.60 -6.94
CA ARG A 220 19.06 49.32 -6.12
C ARG A 220 19.05 47.84 -5.71
N PHE A 221 18.51 47.55 -4.52
CA PHE A 221 18.36 46.18 -3.97
C PHE A 221 19.68 45.43 -3.70
N MET A 222 20.74 46.16 -3.31
CA MET A 222 22.02 45.56 -2.89
C MET A 222 22.16 45.35 -1.38
N SER A 223 21.25 45.93 -0.58
CA SER A 223 21.24 45.73 0.88
C SER A 223 20.92 44.27 1.24
N ALA A 224 21.51 43.78 2.34
CA ALA A 224 21.23 42.45 2.86
C ALA A 224 19.74 42.25 3.16
N THR A 225 19.09 43.25 3.76
CA THR A 225 17.65 43.24 4.04
C THR A 225 16.82 43.08 2.77
N ALA A 226 17.18 43.80 1.71
CA ALA A 226 16.47 43.71 0.43
C ALA A 226 16.60 42.32 -0.21
N GLN A 227 17.77 41.67 -0.07
CA GLN A 227 17.98 40.31 -0.57
C GLN A 227 17.13 39.29 0.20
N VAL A 228 17.12 39.38 1.52
CA VAL A 228 16.30 38.51 2.37
C VAL A 228 14.82 38.67 2.03
N VAL A 229 14.34 39.90 1.87
CA VAL A 229 12.95 40.17 1.45
C VAL A 229 12.64 39.55 0.09
N ILE A 230 13.52 39.71 -0.91
CA ILE A 230 13.32 39.08 -2.24
C ILE A 230 13.27 37.56 -2.12
N THR A 231 14.16 36.95 -1.33
CA THR A 231 14.17 35.50 -1.11
C THR A 231 12.89 35.02 -0.44
N TRP A 232 12.42 35.70 0.60
CA TRP A 232 11.15 35.36 1.26
C TRP A 232 9.94 35.53 0.36
N LEU A 233 9.92 36.56 -0.51
CA LEU A 233 8.86 36.72 -1.50
C LEU A 233 8.81 35.53 -2.47
N LEU A 234 9.96 35.08 -2.97
CA LEU A 234 10.03 33.90 -3.85
C LEU A 234 9.58 32.63 -3.14
N ILE A 235 10.02 32.41 -1.90
CA ILE A 235 9.59 31.26 -1.08
C ILE A 235 8.08 31.32 -0.80
N SER A 236 7.53 32.52 -0.57
CA SER A 236 6.10 32.70 -0.27
C SER A 236 5.21 32.39 -1.48
N VAL A 237 5.68 32.65 -2.70
CA VAL A 237 4.97 32.24 -3.92
C VAL A 237 4.80 30.72 -3.95
N GLU A 238 5.88 29.98 -3.70
CA GLU A 238 5.84 28.52 -3.63
C GLU A 238 4.96 28.03 -2.46
N GLY A 239 5.13 28.63 -1.28
CA GLY A 239 4.32 28.28 -0.12
C GLY A 239 2.82 28.50 -0.34
N ALA A 240 2.44 29.51 -1.13
CA ALA A 240 1.05 29.74 -1.50
C ALA A 240 0.53 28.68 -2.50
N ILE A 241 1.36 28.25 -3.46
CA ILE A 241 1.01 27.18 -4.41
C ILE A 241 0.80 25.87 -3.65
N ILE A 242 1.77 25.47 -2.83
CA ILE A 242 1.68 24.27 -1.98
C ILE A 242 0.46 24.36 -1.05
N GLY A 243 0.24 25.52 -0.40
CA GLY A 243 -0.89 25.74 0.48
C GLY A 243 -2.23 25.59 -0.24
N ALA A 244 -2.38 26.17 -1.43
CA ALA A 244 -3.56 26.01 -2.26
C ALA A 244 -3.78 24.54 -2.65
N MET A 245 -2.71 23.82 -3.03
CA MET A 245 -2.78 22.41 -3.40
C MET A 245 -3.14 21.49 -2.22
N VAL A 246 -2.75 21.83 -0.99
CA VAL A 246 -3.16 21.10 0.21
C VAL A 246 -4.63 21.35 0.56
N VAL A 247 -5.14 22.56 0.30
CA VAL A 247 -6.57 22.87 0.52
C VAL A 247 -7.46 22.19 -0.52
N LEU A 248 -7.03 22.14 -1.79
CA LEU A 248 -7.76 21.47 -2.86
C LEU A 248 -7.73 19.95 -2.73
N GLU A 249 -6.58 19.40 -2.34
CA GLU A 249 -6.36 17.97 -2.17
C GLU A 249 -5.77 17.70 -0.78
N PRO A 250 -6.62 17.44 0.23
CA PRO A 250 -6.15 17.17 1.59
C PRO A 250 -5.30 15.89 1.61
N PRO A 251 -4.10 15.91 2.23
CA PRO A 251 -3.24 14.75 2.30
C PRO A 251 -3.83 13.72 3.25
N ASP A 252 -4.19 12.57 2.71
CA ASP A 252 -4.65 11.41 3.46
C ASP A 252 -3.97 10.14 2.93
N CYS A 253 -3.98 9.07 3.73
CA CYS A 253 -3.51 7.75 3.29
C CYS A 253 -4.68 6.95 2.70
N MET A 254 -4.44 6.30 1.56
CA MET A 254 -5.44 5.46 0.89
C MET A 254 -4.85 4.10 0.49
N PHE A 255 -5.72 3.11 0.35
CA PHE A 255 -5.35 1.80 -0.18
C PHE A 255 -5.48 1.80 -1.70
N ASP A 256 -4.41 1.41 -2.37
CA ASP A 256 -4.36 1.16 -3.80
C ASP A 256 -4.40 -0.34 -4.07
N TYR A 257 -5.15 -0.76 -5.09
CA TYR A 257 -5.44 -2.16 -5.41
C TYR A 257 -4.95 -2.47 -6.83
N PRO A 258 -3.63 -2.61 -7.04
CA PRO A 258 -3.07 -2.85 -8.38
C PRO A 258 -3.42 -4.23 -8.94
N ALA A 259 -3.69 -5.21 -8.06
CA ALA A 259 -4.08 -6.58 -8.40
C ALA A 259 -5.09 -7.12 -7.37
N LEU A 260 -5.69 -8.27 -7.64
CA LEU A 260 -6.67 -8.89 -6.74
C LEU A 260 -6.05 -9.40 -5.43
N ASP A 261 -4.77 -9.76 -5.46
CA ASP A 261 -3.99 -10.35 -4.37
C ASP A 261 -3.05 -9.34 -3.70
N ARG A 262 -3.07 -8.06 -4.11
CA ARG A 262 -2.14 -7.03 -3.63
C ARG A 262 -2.85 -5.76 -3.19
N VAL A 263 -2.44 -5.27 -2.03
CA VAL A 263 -2.93 -4.02 -1.44
C VAL A 263 -1.73 -3.17 -1.10
N LYS A 264 -1.66 -1.95 -1.63
CA LYS A 264 -0.61 -0.98 -1.31
C LYS A 264 -1.17 0.14 -0.45
N LEU A 265 -0.44 0.54 0.57
CA LEU A 265 -0.77 1.75 1.34
C LEU A 265 0.03 2.93 0.77
N ILE A 266 -0.66 3.93 0.23
CA ILE A 266 -0.03 5.11 -0.41
C ILE A 266 -0.66 6.41 0.09
N CYS A 267 0.02 7.54 -0.14
CA CYS A 267 -0.56 8.85 0.07
C CYS A 267 -1.47 9.22 -1.10
N ASN A 268 -2.58 9.91 -0.82
CA ASN A 268 -3.46 10.45 -1.84
C ASN A 268 -2.77 11.63 -2.55
N THR A 269 -2.13 11.33 -3.67
CA THR A 269 -1.38 12.31 -4.47
C THR A 269 -1.78 12.18 -5.93
N THR A 270 -2.30 13.26 -6.52
CA THR A 270 -2.49 13.36 -7.96
C THR A 270 -1.20 13.81 -8.65
N THR A 271 -1.11 13.57 -9.96
CA THR A 271 0.00 14.05 -10.79
C THR A 271 0.14 15.58 -10.72
N LEU A 272 -0.97 16.30 -10.58
CA LEU A 272 -0.97 17.76 -10.45
C LEU A 272 -0.30 18.19 -9.14
N GLY A 273 -0.60 17.51 -8.03
CA GLY A 273 0.03 17.78 -6.73
C GLY A 273 1.52 17.41 -6.62
N ILE A 274 2.07 16.70 -7.62
CA ILE A 274 3.51 16.38 -7.70
C ILE A 274 4.25 17.39 -8.60
N ILE A 275 3.57 17.93 -9.62
CA ILE A 275 4.15 18.84 -10.62
C ILE A 275 4.04 20.31 -10.19
N ALA A 276 3.02 20.65 -9.40
CA ALA A 276 2.77 21.99 -8.88
C ALA A 276 3.74 22.36 -7.75
#